data_AF-A0A7V8NPS8-F1
#
_entry.id   AF-A0A7V8NPS8-F1
#
_cell.length_a   1.000
_cell.length_b   1.000
_cell.length_c   1.000
_cell.angle_alpha   90.00
_cell.angle_beta   90.00
_cell.angle_gamma   90.00
#
_symmetry.space_group_name_H-M   'P 1'
#
loop_
_entity.id
_entity.type
_entity.pdbx_description
1 polymer ?
#
loop_
_entity_poly.entity_id
_entity_poly.type
_entity_poly.pdbx_seq_one_letter_code
_entity_poly.pdbx_strand_id
1 'polypeptide(L)'
;QGRKSDDGAIARLAIMEGQATWLMSEYLARKAGQSLKTSPALVRMMSALGNSSGQFPVFDSAPLYLRQTLVFPYTQGLLFQQAVIEHDGNEGFAAVFRRPPVSTQQILHPEKYFEQAKPVLPPLPDPKLPRGFKALIGGSLGELDHEVLLEQYTNKREAGEIGPHWRGSVYELLENKKAARVVLLYAVEWDSPEMARRYLELYRQVLAKKWKQMKIASETGAAVTGSGDDGRFELRLNEAVVTSVEGLPAKAN
;
A
#
# COMPACT_ATOMS: atom_id res chain seq x y z
N GLN A 1 -17.29 13.86 -5.42
CA GLN A 1 -17.31 12.95 -4.26
C GLN A 1 -16.23 11.86 -4.41
N GLY A 2 -14.96 12.27 -4.51
CA GLY A 2 -13.85 11.39 -4.92
C GLY A 2 -12.76 11.17 -3.86
N ARG A 3 -13.12 11.17 -2.57
CA ARG A 3 -12.16 10.82 -1.50
C ARG A 3 -12.73 9.68 -0.66
N LYS A 4 -12.93 8.51 -1.29
CA LYS A 4 -12.90 7.25 -0.56
C LYS A 4 -11.47 6.75 -0.67
N SER A 5 -10.86 6.43 0.46
CA SER A 5 -9.55 5.77 0.50
C SER A 5 -9.67 4.39 -0.17
N ASP A 6 -8.92 4.17 -1.24
CA ASP A 6 -8.85 2.87 -1.94
C ASP A 6 -8.29 1.80 -0.99
N ASP A 7 -7.25 2.15 -0.22
CA ASP A 7 -6.68 1.37 0.88
C ASP A 7 -7.73 0.90 1.91
N GLY A 8 -8.52 1.83 2.44
CA GLY A 8 -9.56 1.50 3.40
C GLY A 8 -10.65 0.58 2.83
N ALA A 9 -10.86 0.55 1.50
CA ALA A 9 -11.78 -0.40 0.88
C ALA A 9 -11.24 -1.83 0.91
N ILE A 10 -9.94 -2.01 0.63
CA ILE A 10 -9.26 -3.31 0.74
C ILE A 10 -9.28 -3.79 2.20
N ALA A 11 -9.01 -2.90 3.15
CA ALA A 11 -9.06 -3.21 4.58
C ALA A 11 -10.44 -3.74 5.02
N ARG A 12 -11.53 -3.11 4.56
CA ARG A 12 -12.89 -3.58 4.87
C ARG A 12 -13.23 -4.92 4.22
N LEU A 13 -12.76 -5.16 3.00
CA LEU A 13 -12.93 -6.45 2.33
C LEU A 13 -12.22 -7.57 3.11
N ALA A 14 -11.03 -7.29 3.65
CA ALA A 14 -10.28 -8.23 4.48
C ALA A 14 -11.01 -8.65 5.77
N ILE A 15 -11.92 -7.82 6.31
CA ILE A 15 -12.77 -8.22 7.43
C ILE A 15 -13.73 -9.33 6.98
N MET A 16 -14.45 -9.09 5.88
CA MET A 16 -15.48 -10.00 5.38
C MET A 16 -14.87 -11.35 4.98
N GLU A 17 -13.86 -11.29 4.11
CA GLU A 17 -13.20 -12.50 3.60
C GLU A 17 -12.37 -13.20 4.68
N GLY A 18 -11.72 -12.42 5.56
CA GLY A 18 -10.95 -12.95 6.68
C GLY A 18 -11.82 -13.73 7.67
N GLN A 19 -13.00 -13.21 8.03
CA GLN A 19 -13.95 -13.91 8.88
C GLN A 19 -14.49 -15.17 8.24
N ALA A 20 -14.89 -15.11 6.96
CA ALA A 20 -15.37 -16.28 6.24
C ALA A 20 -14.29 -17.37 6.18
N THR A 21 -13.06 -16.99 5.84
CA THR A 21 -11.91 -17.90 5.76
C THR A 21 -11.58 -18.49 7.13
N TRP A 22 -11.62 -17.69 8.20
CA TRP A 22 -11.36 -18.15 9.56
C TRP A 22 -12.41 -19.18 10.01
N LEU A 23 -13.70 -18.89 9.79
CA LEU A 23 -14.80 -19.80 10.15
C LEU A 23 -14.72 -21.13 9.39
N MET A 24 -14.46 -21.08 8.08
CA MET A 24 -14.25 -22.27 7.27
C MET A 24 -13.07 -23.09 7.80
N SER A 25 -11.96 -22.42 8.11
CA SER A 25 -10.73 -23.06 8.58
C SER A 25 -10.90 -23.67 9.97
N GLU A 26 -11.56 -22.98 10.90
CA GLU A 26 -11.90 -23.50 12.24
C GLU A 26 -12.84 -24.70 12.14
N TYR A 27 -13.82 -24.68 11.24
CA TYR A 27 -14.71 -25.82 11.03
C TYR A 27 -13.95 -27.06 10.55
N LEU A 28 -13.04 -26.91 9.58
CA LEU A 28 -12.19 -27.99 9.11
C LEU A 28 -11.23 -28.50 10.20
N ALA A 29 -10.62 -27.59 10.96
CA ALA A 29 -9.75 -27.94 12.08
C ALA A 29 -10.49 -28.79 13.13
N ARG A 30 -11.71 -28.40 13.49
CA ARG A 30 -12.54 -29.16 14.45
C ARG A 30 -12.88 -30.56 13.98
N LYS A 31 -13.13 -30.74 12.67
CA LYS A 31 -13.31 -32.08 12.10
C LYS A 31 -12.08 -32.98 12.25
N ALA A 32 -10.89 -32.39 12.32
CA ALA A 32 -9.64 -33.09 12.57
C ALA A 32 -9.26 -33.14 14.07
N GLY A 33 -10.15 -32.76 14.98
CA GLY A 33 -9.89 -32.73 16.44
C GLY A 33 -8.97 -31.59 16.89
N GLN A 34 -8.79 -30.56 16.06
CA GLN A 34 -7.95 -29.38 16.34
C GLN A 34 -8.81 -28.10 16.42
N SER A 35 -8.19 -26.98 16.80
CA SER A 35 -8.80 -25.64 16.73
C SER A 35 -7.75 -24.60 16.38
N LEU A 36 -8.14 -23.60 15.58
CA LEU A 36 -7.32 -22.43 15.29
C LEU A 36 -7.05 -21.61 16.55
N LYS A 37 -8.02 -21.54 17.46
CA LYS A 37 -7.91 -20.77 18.71
C LYS A 37 -6.75 -21.21 19.59
N THR A 38 -6.29 -22.46 19.45
CA THR A 38 -5.22 -23.05 20.28
C THR A 38 -3.98 -23.40 19.47
N SER A 39 -3.93 -23.07 18.17
CA SER A 39 -2.83 -23.48 17.30
C SER A 39 -2.41 -22.38 16.32
N PRO A 40 -1.50 -21.48 16.75
CA PRO A 40 -0.93 -20.45 15.87
C PRO A 40 -0.23 -21.03 14.64
N ALA A 41 0.35 -22.23 14.76
CA ALA A 41 0.97 -22.92 13.63
C ALA A 41 -0.05 -23.32 12.56
N LEU A 42 -1.22 -23.82 12.98
CA LEU A 42 -2.30 -24.18 12.07
C LEU A 42 -2.86 -22.95 11.35
N VAL A 43 -3.02 -21.83 12.07
CA VAL A 43 -3.44 -20.55 11.48
C VAL A 43 -2.49 -20.11 10.38
N ARG A 44 -1.17 -20.12 10.64
CA ARG A 44 -0.15 -19.75 9.63
C ARG A 44 -0.17 -20.69 8.43
N MET A 45 -0.34 -21.99 8.66
CA MET A 45 -0.46 -22.98 7.59
C MET A 45 -1.68 -22.71 6.71
N MET A 46 -2.84 -22.46 7.31
CA MET A 46 -4.09 -22.17 6.57
C MET A 46 -4.00 -20.84 5.79
N SER A 47 -3.39 -19.81 6.37
CA SER A 47 -3.13 -18.54 5.67
C SER A 47 -2.20 -18.74 4.46
N ALA A 48 -1.15 -19.55 4.61
CA ALA A 48 -0.23 -19.85 3.51
C ALA A 48 -0.90 -20.62 2.36
N LEU A 49 -1.90 -21.46 2.64
CA LEU A 49 -2.65 -22.17 1.60
C LEU A 49 -3.39 -21.20 0.67
N GLY A 50 -3.87 -20.06 1.16
CA GLY A 50 -4.45 -19.00 0.34
C GLY A 50 -3.46 -18.33 -0.63
N ASN A 51 -2.15 -18.46 -0.38
CA ASN A 51 -1.07 -17.97 -1.24
C ASN A 51 -0.52 -19.04 -2.21
N SER A 52 -1.13 -20.23 -2.28
CA SER A 52 -0.65 -21.33 -3.12
C SER A 52 -0.80 -20.99 -4.61
N SER A 53 0.24 -20.37 -5.16
CA SER A 53 0.45 -20.19 -6.60
C SER A 53 0.72 -21.55 -7.25
N GLY A 54 0.15 -21.78 -8.42
CA GLY A 54 0.31 -23.05 -9.16
C GLY A 54 -0.95 -23.87 -9.41
N GLN A 55 -2.11 -23.51 -8.85
CA GLN A 55 -3.40 -24.13 -9.21
C GLN A 55 -4.20 -23.34 -10.25
N PHE A 56 -3.84 -22.08 -10.51
CA PHE A 56 -4.62 -21.17 -11.37
C PHE A 56 -3.70 -20.40 -12.35
N PRO A 57 -3.45 -20.93 -13.55
CA PRO A 57 -2.52 -20.34 -14.51
C PRO A 57 -2.81 -18.88 -14.90
N VAL A 58 -4.09 -18.50 -14.95
CA VAL A 58 -4.52 -17.12 -15.22
C VAL A 58 -4.10 -16.18 -14.08
N PHE A 59 -4.27 -16.62 -12.84
CA PHE A 59 -3.84 -15.86 -11.66
C PHE A 59 -2.32 -15.69 -11.66
N ASP A 60 -1.56 -16.75 -11.93
CA ASP A 60 -0.09 -16.72 -11.93
C ASP A 60 0.48 -15.78 -13.01
N SER A 61 -0.23 -15.58 -14.12
CA SER A 61 0.15 -14.65 -15.19
C SER A 61 -0.22 -13.18 -14.94
N ALA A 62 -1.02 -12.89 -13.91
CA ALA A 62 -1.49 -11.53 -13.65
C ALA A 62 -0.38 -10.63 -13.06
N PRO A 63 -0.45 -9.31 -13.30
CA PRO A 63 0.43 -8.33 -12.65
C PRO A 63 0.49 -8.54 -11.13
N LEU A 64 1.68 -8.35 -10.54
CA LEU A 64 1.91 -8.58 -9.10
C LEU A 64 0.87 -7.87 -8.23
N TYR A 65 0.52 -6.62 -8.58
CA TYR A 65 -0.51 -5.86 -7.88
C TYR A 65 -1.86 -6.56 -7.81
N LEU A 66 -2.34 -7.10 -8.93
CA LEU A 66 -3.60 -7.85 -8.94
C LEU A 66 -3.47 -9.13 -8.12
N ARG A 67 -2.35 -9.86 -8.24
CA ARG A 67 -2.14 -11.08 -7.47
C ARG A 67 -2.20 -10.81 -5.96
N GLN A 68 -1.43 -9.84 -5.48
CA GLN A 68 -1.32 -9.52 -4.06
C GLN A 68 -2.62 -8.94 -3.49
N THR A 69 -3.26 -7.99 -4.18
CA THR A 69 -4.52 -7.38 -3.71
C THR A 69 -5.70 -8.37 -3.73
N LEU A 70 -5.72 -9.35 -4.64
CA LEU A 70 -6.78 -10.36 -4.69
C LEU A 70 -6.71 -11.37 -3.54
N VAL A 71 -5.50 -11.80 -3.14
CA VAL A 71 -5.33 -12.79 -2.06
C VAL A 71 -5.29 -12.17 -0.66
N PHE A 72 -4.91 -10.89 -0.55
CA PHE A 72 -4.77 -10.19 0.72
C PHE A 72 -5.98 -10.33 1.66
N PRO A 73 -7.24 -10.16 1.22
CA PRO A 73 -8.39 -10.30 2.09
C PRO A 73 -8.54 -11.68 2.74
N TYR A 74 -8.07 -12.73 2.08
CA TYR A 74 -8.18 -14.11 2.56
C TYR A 74 -7.01 -14.47 3.48
N THR A 75 -5.80 -14.06 3.11
CA THR A 75 -4.59 -14.47 3.82
C THR A 75 -4.33 -13.60 5.03
N GLN A 76 -4.21 -12.29 4.83
CA GLN A 76 -3.99 -11.32 5.91
C GLN A 76 -5.28 -11.08 6.70
N GLY A 77 -6.45 -11.13 6.05
CA GLY A 77 -7.72 -11.07 6.76
C GLY A 77 -7.93 -12.23 7.75
N LEU A 78 -7.50 -13.45 7.41
CA LEU A 78 -7.56 -14.59 8.34
C LEU A 78 -6.64 -14.38 9.56
N LEU A 79 -5.43 -13.87 9.34
CA LEU A 79 -4.48 -13.58 10.42
C LEU A 79 -5.02 -12.46 11.32
N PHE A 80 -5.56 -11.40 10.74
CA PHE A 80 -6.21 -10.32 11.46
C PHE A 80 -7.40 -10.83 12.29
N GLN A 81 -8.26 -11.66 11.72
CA GLN A 81 -9.40 -12.22 12.44
C GLN A 81 -8.96 -13.12 13.60
N GLN A 82 -7.89 -13.90 13.43
CA GLN A 82 -7.30 -14.66 14.53
C GLN A 82 -6.87 -13.73 15.67
N ALA A 83 -6.12 -12.67 15.37
CA ALA A 83 -5.65 -11.71 16.37
C ALA A 83 -6.82 -11.03 17.11
N VAL A 84 -7.90 -10.69 16.39
CA VAL A 84 -9.14 -10.16 16.98
C VAL A 84 -9.80 -11.15 17.94
N ILE A 85 -9.83 -12.44 17.61
CA ILE A 85 -10.41 -13.48 18.48
C ILE A 85 -9.53 -13.71 19.71
N GLU A 86 -8.21 -13.63 19.55
CA GLU A 86 -7.26 -13.74 20.67
C GLU A 86 -7.41 -12.57 21.65
N HIS A 87 -7.64 -11.36 21.15
CA HIS A 87 -7.79 -10.14 21.96
C HIS A 87 -9.21 -9.99 22.57
N ASP A 88 -10.26 -10.08 21.74
CA ASP A 88 -11.65 -9.75 22.11
C ASP A 88 -12.55 -10.99 22.31
N GLY A 89 -12.01 -12.20 22.13
CA GLY A 89 -12.80 -13.42 22.18
C GLY A 89 -13.88 -13.44 21.09
N ASN A 90 -15.07 -13.96 21.44
CA ASN A 90 -16.16 -14.06 20.47
C ASN A 90 -16.79 -12.70 20.12
N GLU A 91 -16.66 -11.69 20.97
CA GLU A 91 -17.19 -10.35 20.68
C GLU A 91 -16.46 -9.69 19.52
N GLY A 92 -15.20 -10.07 19.30
CA GLY A 92 -14.36 -9.61 18.19
C GLY A 92 -15.00 -9.78 16.82
N PHE A 93 -15.83 -10.82 16.62
CA PHE A 93 -16.56 -11.02 15.35
C PHE A 93 -17.47 -9.86 14.99
N ALA A 94 -18.22 -9.32 15.96
CA ALA A 94 -19.12 -8.20 15.73
C ALA A 94 -18.42 -6.84 15.88
N ALA A 95 -17.38 -6.77 16.72
CA ALA A 95 -16.67 -5.54 17.04
C ALA A 95 -16.04 -4.89 15.80
N VAL A 96 -15.42 -5.68 14.92
CA VAL A 96 -14.77 -5.20 13.69
C VAL A 96 -15.75 -4.61 12.67
N PHE A 97 -17.04 -4.94 12.71
CA PHE A 97 -18.04 -4.29 11.84
C PHE A 97 -18.52 -2.94 12.39
N ARG A 98 -18.50 -2.78 13.72
CA ARG A 98 -18.82 -1.52 14.37
C ARG A 98 -17.66 -0.53 14.28
N ARG A 99 -16.43 -1.07 14.34
CA ARG A 99 -15.18 -0.32 14.21
C ARG A 99 -14.32 -1.02 13.16
N PRO A 100 -14.57 -0.79 11.86
CA PRO A 100 -13.76 -1.42 10.82
C PRO A 100 -12.34 -0.84 10.79
N PRO A 101 -11.31 -1.66 10.53
CA PRO A 101 -10.01 -1.17 10.13
C PRO A 101 -10.10 -0.17 8.98
N VAL A 102 -9.28 0.86 9.06
CA VAL A 102 -9.29 2.02 8.14
C VAL A 102 -8.19 1.97 7.09
N SER A 103 -7.22 1.06 7.22
CA SER A 103 -6.10 0.87 6.31
C SER A 103 -5.65 -0.59 6.24
N THR A 104 -4.99 -1.01 5.16
CA THR A 104 -4.37 -2.33 5.06
C THR A 104 -3.30 -2.54 6.12
N GLN A 105 -2.65 -1.47 6.58
CA GLN A 105 -1.70 -1.52 7.69
C GLN A 105 -2.33 -2.09 8.96
N GLN A 106 -3.57 -1.74 9.28
CA GLN A 106 -4.27 -2.27 10.45
C GLN A 106 -4.62 -3.76 10.33
N ILE A 107 -4.73 -4.28 9.09
CA ILE A 107 -4.90 -5.71 8.83
C ILE A 107 -3.56 -6.44 8.98
N LEU A 108 -2.49 -5.85 8.43
CA LEU A 108 -1.12 -6.39 8.50
C LEU A 108 -0.55 -6.38 9.93
N HIS A 109 -0.92 -5.36 10.71
CA HIS A 109 -0.42 -5.07 12.05
C HIS A 109 -1.62 -4.86 13.01
N PRO A 110 -2.27 -5.93 13.51
CA PRO A 110 -3.48 -5.84 14.31
C PRO A 110 -3.34 -5.00 15.58
N GLU A 111 -2.15 -4.88 16.16
CA GLU A 111 -1.85 -3.97 17.26
C GLU A 111 -2.20 -2.52 16.93
N LYS A 112 -1.92 -2.07 15.70
CA LYS A 112 -2.28 -0.72 15.24
C LYS A 112 -3.79 -0.53 15.12
N TYR A 113 -4.54 -1.60 14.87
CA TYR A 113 -6.02 -1.57 14.92
C TYR A 113 -6.53 -1.39 16.35
N PHE A 114 -5.98 -2.15 17.31
CA PHE A 114 -6.38 -2.05 18.72
C PHE A 114 -6.01 -0.70 19.34
N GLU A 115 -4.86 -0.13 18.95
CA GLU A 115 -4.43 1.22 19.30
C GLU A 115 -5.21 2.33 18.58
N GLN A 116 -6.06 1.97 17.61
CA GLN A 116 -6.82 2.90 16.76
C GLN A 116 -5.90 3.89 16.00
N ALA A 117 -4.69 3.44 15.64
CA ALA A 117 -3.74 4.24 14.89
C ALA A 117 -4.31 4.55 13.50
N LYS A 118 -4.44 5.84 13.18
CA LYS A 118 -4.96 6.30 11.89
C LYS A 118 -3.81 6.69 10.96
N PRO A 119 -3.92 6.41 9.65
CA PRO A 119 -2.98 6.94 8.69
C PRO A 119 -2.93 8.46 8.72
N VAL A 120 -1.74 9.02 8.59
CA VAL A 120 -1.54 10.46 8.42
C VAL A 120 -1.85 10.87 6.97
N LEU A 121 -2.13 12.15 6.76
CA LEU A 121 -2.41 12.72 5.44
C LEU A 121 -1.34 13.76 5.11
N PRO A 122 -0.16 13.33 4.62
CA PRO A 122 0.93 14.27 4.34
C PRO A 122 0.50 15.27 3.26
N PRO A 123 0.93 16.54 3.35
CA PRO A 123 0.57 17.55 2.37
C PRO A 123 1.17 17.21 1.01
N LEU A 124 0.35 17.31 -0.04
CA LEU A 124 0.81 17.15 -1.40
C LEU A 124 1.75 18.30 -1.80
N PRO A 125 2.75 18.04 -2.67
CA PRO A 125 3.55 19.11 -3.25
C PRO A 125 2.67 20.03 -4.12
N ASP A 126 2.96 21.34 -4.10
CA ASP A 126 2.26 22.35 -4.92
C ASP A 126 3.20 22.93 -5.98
N PRO A 127 3.42 22.22 -7.11
CA PRO A 127 4.26 22.72 -8.18
C PRO A 127 3.58 23.86 -8.93
N LYS A 128 4.37 24.87 -9.35
CA LYS A 128 3.89 25.91 -10.28
C LYS A 128 3.60 25.30 -11.66
N LEU A 129 2.34 25.00 -11.93
CA LEU A 129 1.90 24.45 -13.21
C LEU A 129 1.38 25.56 -14.15
N PRO A 130 1.54 25.38 -15.48
CA PRO A 130 0.87 26.23 -16.47
C PRO A 130 -0.65 26.24 -16.28
N ARG A 131 -1.33 27.26 -16.81
CA ARG A 131 -2.79 27.30 -16.78
C ARG A 131 -3.40 26.08 -17.49
N GLY A 132 -4.49 25.56 -16.94
CA GLY A 132 -5.31 24.53 -17.57
C GLY A 132 -5.24 23.14 -16.94
N PHE A 133 -4.35 22.91 -15.96
CA PHE A 133 -4.39 21.71 -15.13
C PHE A 133 -5.60 21.74 -14.19
N LYS A 134 -6.29 20.60 -14.06
CA LYS A 134 -7.42 20.39 -13.15
C LYS A 134 -7.29 19.03 -12.47
N ALA A 135 -7.80 18.92 -11.26
CA ALA A 135 -7.90 17.64 -10.55
C ALA A 135 -8.70 16.62 -11.39
N LEU A 136 -8.08 15.47 -11.65
CA LEU A 136 -8.70 14.33 -12.34
C LEU A 136 -9.18 13.30 -11.33
N ILE A 137 -8.27 12.79 -10.50
CA ILE A 137 -8.54 11.82 -9.45
C ILE A 137 -7.49 11.96 -8.36
N GLY A 138 -7.85 11.66 -7.12
CA GLY A 138 -6.91 11.60 -6.01
C GLY A 138 -7.42 10.67 -4.93
N GLY A 139 -6.52 10.26 -4.04
CA GLY A 139 -6.82 9.25 -3.04
C GLY A 139 -5.65 9.04 -2.08
N SER A 140 -5.66 7.88 -1.43
CA SER A 140 -4.62 7.43 -0.52
C SER A 140 -4.20 6.01 -0.90
N LEU A 141 -2.92 5.72 -0.77
CA LEU A 141 -2.33 4.40 -0.96
C LEU A 141 -1.90 3.84 0.39
N GLY A 142 -2.18 2.59 0.66
CA GLY A 142 -1.89 1.91 1.92
C GLY A 142 -0.51 1.27 1.96
N GLU A 143 -0.17 0.68 3.11
CA GLU A 143 1.06 -0.11 3.27
C GLU A 143 1.15 -1.23 2.21
N LEU A 144 0.04 -1.90 1.89
CA LEU A 144 0.00 -2.96 0.88
C LEU A 144 0.41 -2.43 -0.51
N ASP A 145 -0.09 -1.26 -0.90
CA ASP A 145 0.25 -0.66 -2.20
C ASP A 145 1.75 -0.36 -2.30
N HIS A 146 2.36 0.12 -1.21
CA HIS A 146 3.78 0.42 -1.14
C HIS A 146 4.62 -0.86 -1.12
N GLU A 147 4.22 -1.87 -0.34
CA GLU A 147 4.90 -3.17 -0.29
C GLU A 147 4.94 -3.81 -1.68
N VAL A 148 3.81 -3.82 -2.39
CA VAL A 148 3.72 -4.36 -3.75
C VAL A 148 4.57 -3.56 -4.74
N LEU A 149 4.50 -2.23 -4.69
CA LEU A 149 5.29 -1.36 -5.57
C LEU A 149 6.78 -1.62 -5.38
N LEU A 150 7.22 -1.71 -4.14
CA LEU A 150 8.62 -1.97 -3.82
C LEU A 150 9.01 -3.40 -4.20
N GLU A 151 8.21 -4.42 -3.90
CA GLU A 151 8.51 -5.80 -4.29
C GLU A 151 8.68 -5.93 -5.82
N GLN A 152 7.81 -5.27 -6.60
CA GLN A 152 7.83 -5.30 -8.06
C GLN A 152 9.14 -4.77 -8.66
N TYR A 153 9.72 -3.74 -8.05
CA TYR A 153 10.85 -3.01 -8.63
C TYR A 153 12.14 -3.11 -7.79
N THR A 154 12.10 -3.63 -6.58
CA THR A 154 13.27 -3.86 -5.74
C THR A 154 13.32 -5.36 -5.42
N ASN A 155 12.81 -5.79 -4.29
CA ASN A 155 12.62 -7.18 -3.90
C ASN A 155 11.71 -7.26 -2.66
N LYS A 156 11.21 -8.46 -2.38
CA LYS A 156 10.31 -8.73 -1.25
C LYS A 156 10.89 -8.41 0.13
N ARG A 157 12.20 -8.59 0.32
CA ARG A 157 12.86 -8.32 1.61
C ARG A 157 12.83 -6.82 1.91
N GLU A 158 13.24 -5.98 0.98
CA GLU A 158 13.23 -4.52 1.12
C GLU A 158 11.81 -3.98 1.34
N ALA A 159 10.83 -4.52 0.59
CA ALA A 159 9.43 -4.16 0.75
C ALA A 159 8.92 -4.46 2.17
N GLY A 160 9.19 -5.66 2.70
CA GLY A 160 8.78 -6.06 4.03
C GLY A 160 9.57 -5.39 5.17
N GLU A 161 10.82 -4.98 4.92
CA GLU A 161 11.60 -4.21 5.91
C GLU A 161 11.05 -2.79 6.08
N ILE A 162 10.58 -2.15 5.01
CA ILE A 162 10.12 -0.76 5.09
C ILE A 162 8.59 -0.64 5.33
N GLY A 163 7.78 -1.55 4.79
CA GLY A 163 6.32 -1.51 4.88
C GLY A 163 5.75 -1.17 6.26
N PRO A 164 6.18 -1.84 7.35
CA PRO A 164 5.67 -1.60 8.71
C PRO A 164 5.86 -0.15 9.21
N HIS A 165 6.83 0.56 8.66
CA HIS A 165 7.17 1.95 8.99
C HIS A 165 6.31 2.98 8.26
N TRP A 166 5.46 2.57 7.32
CA TRP A 166 4.53 3.45 6.62
C TRP A 166 3.57 4.13 7.61
N ARG A 167 3.33 5.43 7.45
CA ARG A 167 2.39 6.19 8.28
C ARG A 167 1.18 6.69 7.52
N GLY A 168 1.30 6.93 6.22
CA GLY A 168 0.23 7.56 5.44
C GLY A 168 0.71 7.99 4.07
N SER A 169 -0.19 7.99 3.08
CA SER A 169 0.11 8.50 1.75
C SER A 169 -1.11 9.12 1.09
N VAL A 170 -0.87 10.16 0.29
CA VAL A 170 -1.87 10.85 -0.51
C VAL A 170 -1.33 11.04 -1.93
N TYR A 171 -2.21 10.93 -2.92
CA TYR A 171 -1.89 11.27 -4.30
C TYR A 171 -3.00 12.10 -4.96
N GLU A 172 -2.63 12.85 -5.99
CA GLU A 172 -3.55 13.56 -6.88
C GLU A 172 -2.98 13.58 -8.31
N LEU A 173 -3.80 13.16 -9.27
CA LEU A 173 -3.54 13.30 -10.70
C LEU A 173 -4.19 14.60 -11.19
N LEU A 174 -3.39 15.46 -11.80
CA LEU A 174 -3.83 16.68 -12.44
C LEU A 174 -3.75 16.51 -13.96
N GLU A 175 -4.82 16.84 -14.68
CA GLU A 175 -4.90 16.71 -16.13
C GLU A 175 -4.99 18.09 -16.80
N ASN A 176 -4.21 18.27 -17.87
CA ASN A 176 -4.42 19.33 -18.85
C ASN A 176 -4.79 18.70 -20.21
N LYS A 177 -6.09 18.69 -20.52
CA LYS A 177 -6.63 18.09 -21.75
C LYS A 177 -6.09 18.74 -23.02
N LYS A 178 -5.91 20.07 -23.02
CA LYS A 178 -5.41 20.80 -24.20
C LYS A 178 -3.95 20.45 -24.51
N ALA A 179 -3.15 20.24 -23.47
CA ALA A 179 -1.75 19.88 -23.58
C ALA A 179 -1.52 18.35 -23.63
N ALA A 180 -2.58 17.54 -23.60
CA ALA A 180 -2.54 16.09 -23.48
C ALA A 180 -1.54 15.62 -22.40
N ARG A 181 -1.62 16.21 -21.20
CA ARG A 181 -0.65 15.98 -20.12
C ARG A 181 -1.35 15.62 -18.81
N VAL A 182 -0.75 14.67 -18.09
CA VAL A 182 -1.09 14.33 -16.70
C VAL A 182 0.13 14.57 -15.82
N VAL A 183 -0.09 15.14 -14.64
CA VAL A 183 0.91 15.32 -13.58
C VAL A 183 0.45 14.55 -12.36
N LEU A 184 1.33 13.73 -11.79
CA LEU A 184 1.12 13.07 -10.51
C LEU A 184 1.74 13.92 -9.40
N LEU A 185 0.93 14.26 -8.41
CA LEU A 185 1.34 14.75 -7.10
C LEU A 185 1.23 13.59 -6.12
N TYR A 186 2.27 13.35 -5.35
CA TYR A 186 2.32 12.23 -4.42
C TYR A 186 3.09 12.63 -3.16
N ALA A 187 2.61 12.18 -2.01
CA ALA A 187 3.27 12.33 -0.73
C ALA A 187 3.10 11.06 0.11
N VAL A 188 4.15 10.66 0.82
CA VAL A 188 4.14 9.57 1.79
C VAL A 188 4.94 9.96 3.01
N GLU A 189 4.42 9.62 4.18
CA GLU A 189 5.08 9.82 5.47
C GLU A 189 5.47 8.47 6.07
N TRP A 190 6.64 8.45 6.68
CA TRP A 190 7.22 7.31 7.38
C TRP A 190 7.34 7.62 8.87
N ASP A 191 7.56 6.61 9.69
CA ASP A 191 7.67 6.78 11.15
C ASP A 191 8.95 7.48 11.61
N SER A 192 9.94 7.59 10.71
CA SER A 192 11.25 8.17 11.00
C SER A 192 11.90 8.78 9.74
N PRO A 193 12.73 9.82 9.90
CA PRO A 193 13.52 10.39 8.79
C PRO A 193 14.46 9.37 8.13
N GLU A 194 14.94 8.39 8.89
CA GLU A 194 15.79 7.30 8.40
C GLU A 194 15.01 6.43 7.41
N MET A 195 13.78 6.02 7.76
CA MET A 195 12.93 5.23 6.88
C MET A 195 12.46 6.04 5.66
N ALA A 196 12.19 7.34 5.83
CA ALA A 196 11.86 8.20 4.70
C ALA A 196 13.03 8.34 3.70
N ARG A 197 14.27 8.45 4.19
CA ARG A 197 15.46 8.42 3.33
C ARG A 197 15.61 7.08 2.63
N ARG A 198 15.39 5.97 3.34
CA ARG A 198 15.42 4.63 2.73
C ARG A 198 14.37 4.51 1.62
N TYR A 199 13.16 4.99 1.86
CA TYR A 199 12.12 5.00 0.85
C TYR A 199 12.50 5.85 -0.36
N LEU A 200 13.08 7.04 -0.18
CA LEU A 200 13.53 7.89 -1.29
C LEU A 200 14.50 7.12 -2.21
N GLU A 201 15.45 6.39 -1.63
CA GLU A 201 16.42 5.58 -2.38
C GLU A 201 15.72 4.47 -3.18
N LEU A 202 14.76 3.77 -2.57
CA LEU A 202 14.01 2.69 -3.22
C LEU A 202 13.06 3.24 -4.29
N TYR A 203 12.36 4.34 -4.02
CA TYR A 203 11.45 4.97 -4.98
C TYR A 203 12.20 5.52 -6.19
N ARG A 204 13.42 6.03 -6.01
CA ARG A 204 14.30 6.37 -7.14
C ARG A 204 14.61 5.14 -8.02
N GLN A 205 14.86 3.98 -7.41
CA GLN A 205 15.05 2.73 -8.16
C GLN A 205 13.77 2.27 -8.86
N VAL A 206 12.60 2.46 -8.23
CA VAL A 206 11.29 2.24 -8.85
C VAL A 206 11.18 3.06 -10.13
N LEU A 207 11.46 4.37 -10.07
CA LEU A 207 11.41 5.24 -11.25
C LEU A 207 12.38 4.80 -12.35
N ALA A 208 13.61 4.45 -11.97
CA ALA A 208 14.65 4.02 -12.92
C ALA A 208 14.30 2.72 -13.65
N LYS A 209 13.52 1.82 -13.02
CA LYS A 209 13.08 0.56 -13.63
C LYS A 209 11.72 0.67 -14.32
N LYS A 210 10.86 1.57 -13.86
CA LYS A 210 9.54 1.85 -14.46
C LYS A 210 9.68 2.52 -15.82
N TRP A 211 10.60 3.48 -15.95
CA TRP A 211 10.82 4.19 -17.22
C TRP A 211 11.88 3.51 -18.08
N LYS A 212 11.67 3.55 -19.40
CA LYS A 212 12.66 3.10 -20.39
C LYS A 212 13.88 4.01 -20.41
N GLN A 213 13.66 5.31 -20.19
CA GLN A 213 14.72 6.30 -20.07
C GLN A 213 14.52 7.15 -18.85
N MET A 214 15.57 7.29 -18.04
CA MET A 214 15.60 8.20 -16.90
C MET A 214 16.92 8.96 -16.93
N LYS A 215 16.83 10.30 -16.93
CA LYS A 215 17.99 11.19 -16.85
C LYS A 215 17.91 12.01 -15.58
N ILE A 216 18.89 11.84 -14.70
CA ILE A 216 19.07 12.70 -13.52
C ILE A 216 19.66 14.04 -13.97
N ALA A 217 19.01 15.13 -13.53
CA ALA A 217 19.48 16.49 -13.71
C ALA A 217 20.23 17.01 -12.48
N SER A 218 19.77 16.66 -11.29
CA SER A 218 20.42 17.00 -10.01
C SER A 218 20.01 15.99 -8.95
N GLU A 219 20.96 15.62 -8.09
CA GLU A 219 20.76 14.69 -6.97
C GLU A 219 21.52 15.21 -5.75
N THR A 220 20.82 15.27 -4.63
CA THR A 220 21.32 15.63 -3.30
C THR A 220 20.74 14.65 -2.28
N GLY A 221 21.23 14.66 -1.04
CA GLY A 221 20.70 13.80 0.01
C GLY A 221 19.23 14.04 0.40
N ALA A 222 18.59 15.10 -0.11
CA ALA A 222 17.20 15.45 0.18
C ALA A 222 16.34 15.69 -1.09
N ALA A 223 16.91 15.61 -2.29
CA ALA A 223 16.15 15.87 -3.51
C ALA A 223 16.78 15.20 -4.74
N VAL A 224 15.93 14.69 -5.63
CA VAL A 224 16.31 14.12 -6.92
C VAL A 224 15.43 14.72 -7.99
N THR A 225 16.03 15.32 -9.03
CA THR A 225 15.28 15.90 -10.16
C THR A 225 15.79 15.33 -11.46
N GLY A 226 14.92 15.24 -12.45
CA GLY A 226 15.29 14.68 -13.74
C GLY A 226 14.15 14.67 -14.74
N SER A 227 14.29 13.81 -15.74
CA SER A 227 13.26 13.50 -16.72
C SER A 227 13.16 12.00 -16.96
N GLY A 228 11.92 11.52 -17.04
CA GLY A 228 11.55 10.17 -17.45
C GLY A 228 10.75 10.18 -18.75
N ASP A 229 10.14 9.04 -19.08
CA ASP A 229 9.32 8.88 -20.29
C ASP A 229 8.14 9.87 -20.35
N ASP A 230 7.56 10.22 -19.20
CA ASP A 230 6.34 11.03 -19.10
C ASP A 230 6.59 12.54 -18.92
N GLY A 231 7.87 12.95 -18.81
CA GLY A 231 8.28 14.34 -18.60
C GLY A 231 9.26 14.50 -17.46
N ARG A 232 9.35 15.72 -16.92
CA ARG A 232 10.22 15.99 -15.77
C ARG A 232 9.61 15.41 -14.49
N PHE A 233 10.48 15.03 -13.56
CA PHE A 233 10.09 14.61 -12.22
C PHE A 233 10.93 15.30 -11.15
N GLU A 234 10.39 15.31 -9.94
CA GLU A 234 11.01 15.87 -8.76
C GLU A 234 10.63 15.05 -7.54
N LEU A 235 11.64 14.49 -6.88
CA LEU A 235 11.54 13.84 -5.58
C LEU A 235 12.12 14.76 -4.53
N ARG A 236 11.45 14.89 -3.38
CA ARG A 236 11.98 15.60 -2.21
C ARG A 236 11.76 14.82 -0.94
N LEU A 237 12.74 14.87 -0.05
CA LEU A 237 12.67 14.41 1.32
C LEU A 237 12.66 15.63 2.24
N ASN A 238 11.69 15.67 3.15
CA ASN A 238 11.62 16.64 4.23
C ASN A 238 11.25 15.89 5.52
N GLU A 239 12.19 15.80 6.45
CA GLU A 239 12.05 14.99 7.67
C GLU A 239 11.63 13.55 7.33
N ALA A 240 10.44 13.13 7.78
CA ALA A 240 9.90 11.80 7.55
C ALA A 240 8.97 11.72 6.31
N VAL A 241 8.86 12.79 5.52
CA VAL A 241 7.97 12.87 4.35
C VAL A 241 8.77 12.85 3.05
N VAL A 242 8.37 11.96 2.15
CA VAL A 242 8.83 11.93 0.75
C VAL A 242 7.71 12.41 -0.15
N THR A 243 8.01 13.37 -1.02
CA THR A 243 7.08 13.85 -2.05
C THR A 243 7.62 13.54 -3.44
N SER A 244 6.71 13.25 -4.37
CA SER A 244 7.01 13.10 -5.79
C SER A 244 6.09 14.00 -6.62
N VAL A 245 6.67 14.67 -7.60
CA VAL A 245 5.95 15.30 -8.70
C VAL A 245 6.44 14.66 -10.00
N GLU A 246 5.56 14.00 -10.75
CA GLU A 246 5.91 13.32 -12.00
C GLU A 246 5.07 13.85 -13.17
N GLY A 247 5.61 13.84 -14.38
CA GLY A 247 4.91 14.30 -15.60
C GLY A 247 4.94 15.81 -15.83
N LEU A 248 5.85 16.54 -15.16
CA LEU A 248 6.01 17.97 -15.35
C LEU A 248 6.40 18.30 -16.81
N PRO A 249 5.87 19.38 -17.39
CA PRO A 249 6.29 19.83 -18.71
C PRO A 249 7.78 20.21 -18.69
N ALA A 250 8.41 20.18 -19.86
CA ALA A 250 9.76 20.71 -20.05
C ALA A 250 9.84 22.16 -19.52
N LYS A 251 11.01 22.57 -18.99
CA LYS A 251 11.19 23.96 -18.60
C LYS A 251 10.96 24.83 -19.83
N ALA A 252 10.14 25.88 -19.69
CA ALA A 252 10.10 26.93 -20.70
C ALA A 252 11.50 27.55 -20.76
N ASN A 253 12.07 27.62 -21.95
CA ASN A 253 13.30 28.37 -22.21
C ASN A 253 13.07 29.87 -22.01
#